data_AF-A0A4Q7X6Y1-F1
#
_entry.id   AF-A0A4Q7X6Y1-F1
#
_cell.length_a   1.000
_cell.length_b   1.000
_cell.length_c   1.000
_cell.angle_alpha   90.00
_cell.angle_beta   90.00
_cell.angle_gamma   90.00
#
_symmetry.space_group_name_H-M   'P 1'
#
loop_
_entity.id
_entity.type
_entity.pdbx_description
1 polymer ?
#
loop_
_entity_poly.entity_id
_entity_poly.type
_entity_poly.pdbx_seq_one_letter_code
_entity_poly.pdbx_strand_id
1 'polypeptide(L)'
;MADLQQFEDAYDRAEGAYVSALRADLPRAEMAGFAGAVAAAAAEFNAEAYGNLRTASGDEREELDRLTDLTESLSELWSDMHAAYLGQQPS
;
A
#
# COMPACT_ATOMS: atom_id res chain seq x y z
N MET A 1 0.26 7.69 21.17
CA MET A 1 0.27 6.83 19.99
C MET A 1 0.62 7.71 18.80
N ALA A 2 1.76 7.50 18.16
CA ALA A 2 1.97 8.04 16.81
C ALA A 2 1.43 7.03 15.76
N ASP A 3 0.61 6.07 16.16
CA ASP A 3 0.94 4.67 15.85
C ASP A 3 0.19 4.03 14.69
N LEU A 4 -0.72 4.71 14.02
CA LEU A 4 -1.38 4.14 12.85
C LEU A 4 -1.72 5.21 11.82
N GLN A 5 -2.20 6.36 12.31
CA GLN A 5 -2.49 7.53 11.48
C GLN A 5 -1.28 7.97 10.64
N GLN A 6 -0.06 7.90 11.18
CA GLN A 6 1.14 8.28 10.43
C GLN A 6 1.37 7.38 9.20
N PHE A 7 1.08 6.09 9.32
CA PHE A 7 1.23 5.10 8.26
C PHE A 7 0.08 5.18 7.25
N GLU A 8 -1.14 5.42 7.73
CA GLU A 8 -2.30 5.74 6.88
C GLU A 8 -2.04 7.01 6.05
N ASP A 9 -1.58 8.09 6.69
CA ASP A 9 -1.22 9.33 5.98
C ASP A 9 -0.08 9.11 4.96
N ALA A 10 0.83 8.15 5.23
CA ALA A 10 1.90 7.80 4.30
C ALA A 10 1.37 7.02 3.09
N TYR A 11 0.46 6.08 3.33
CA TYR A 11 -0.27 5.36 2.29
C TYR A 11 -1.05 6.34 1.39
N ASP A 12 -1.87 7.22 1.98
CA ASP A 12 -2.69 8.20 1.25
C ASP A 12 -1.85 9.14 0.39
N ARG A 13 -0.71 9.61 0.91
CA ARG A 13 0.22 10.45 0.14
C ARG A 13 0.83 9.69 -1.03
N ALA A 14 1.22 8.44 -0.84
CA ALA A 14 1.79 7.62 -1.90
C ALA A 14 0.75 7.32 -2.99
N GLU A 15 -0.47 6.95 -2.60
CA GLU A 15 -1.58 6.71 -3.53
C GLU A 15 -1.94 7.99 -4.30
N GLY A 16 -2.04 9.13 -3.61
CA GLY A 16 -2.28 10.43 -4.23
C GLY A 16 -1.21 10.81 -5.25
N ALA A 17 0.06 10.50 -4.97
CA ALA A 17 1.16 10.71 -5.93
C ALA A 17 1.04 9.80 -7.16
N TYR A 18 0.70 8.51 -6.97
CA TYR A 18 0.44 7.59 -8.07
C TYR A 18 -0.72 8.04 -8.96
N VAL A 19 -1.86 8.42 -8.37
CA VAL A 19 -3.03 8.91 -9.11
C VAL A 19 -2.70 10.20 -9.87
N SER A 20 -1.92 11.09 -9.27
CA SER A 20 -1.47 12.33 -9.93
C SER A 20 -0.54 12.04 -11.11
N ALA A 21 0.40 11.10 -10.96
CA ALA A 21 1.28 10.62 -12.02
C ALA A 21 0.51 9.99 -13.18
N LEU A 22 -0.50 9.17 -12.87
CA LEU A 22 -1.39 8.57 -13.86
C LEU A 22 -2.15 9.64 -14.66
N ARG A 23 -2.71 10.64 -13.97
CA ARG A 23 -3.42 11.76 -14.61
C ARG A 23 -2.52 12.64 -15.46
N ALA A 24 -1.24 12.73 -15.11
CA ALA A 24 -0.22 13.45 -15.87
C ALA A 24 0.37 12.64 -17.04
N ASP A 25 -0.08 11.39 -17.23
CA ASP A 25 0.42 10.47 -18.26
C ASP A 25 1.95 10.29 -18.20
N LEU A 26 2.48 10.15 -16.98
CA LEU A 26 3.92 10.03 -16.78
C LEU A 26 4.49 8.74 -17.42
N PRO A 27 5.78 8.76 -17.81
CA PRO A 27 6.43 7.59 -18.38
C PRO A 27 6.32 6.35 -17.50
N ARG A 28 6.26 5.18 -18.15
CA ARG A 28 6.14 3.88 -17.50
C ARG A 28 7.14 3.64 -16.35
N ALA A 29 8.38 4.09 -16.53
CA ALA A 29 9.43 3.96 -15.52
C ALA A 29 9.12 4.79 -14.26
N GLU A 30 8.53 5.98 -14.42
CA GLU A 30 8.10 6.82 -13.31
C GLU A 30 6.86 6.21 -12.64
N MET A 31 5.91 5.69 -13.42
CA MET A 31 4.75 4.94 -12.91
C MET A 31 5.16 3.72 -12.08
N ALA A 32 6.21 3.00 -12.49
CA ALA A 32 6.79 1.92 -11.71
C ALA A 32 7.25 2.43 -10.34
N GLY A 33 8.00 3.54 -10.31
CA GLY A 33 8.47 4.16 -9.06
C GLY A 33 7.32 4.50 -8.12
N PHE A 34 6.25 5.13 -8.62
CA PHE A 34 5.09 5.46 -7.80
C PHE A 34 4.35 4.22 -7.30
N ALA A 35 4.08 3.22 -8.16
CA ALA A 35 3.42 1.99 -7.74
C ALA A 35 4.21 1.23 -6.67
N GLY A 36 5.55 1.22 -6.78
CA GLY A 36 6.43 0.62 -5.77
C GLY A 36 6.39 1.38 -4.44
N ALA A 37 6.30 2.71 -4.47
CA ALA A 37 6.13 3.51 -3.26
C ALA A 37 4.79 3.25 -2.56
N VAL A 38 3.69 3.06 -3.31
CA VAL A 38 2.40 2.66 -2.71
C VAL A 38 2.49 1.26 -2.10
N ALA A 39 3.12 0.31 -2.81
CA ALA A 39 3.31 -1.05 -2.29
C ALA A 39 4.08 -1.07 -0.97
N ALA A 40 5.19 -0.31 -0.88
CA ALA A 40 5.97 -0.20 0.35
C ALA A 40 5.17 0.42 1.51
N ALA A 41 4.43 1.51 1.25
CA ALA A 41 3.62 2.16 2.26
C ALA A 41 2.46 1.27 2.75
N ALA A 42 1.83 0.51 1.85
CA ALA A 42 0.79 -0.45 2.20
C ALA A 42 1.34 -1.57 3.10
N ALA A 43 2.49 -2.13 2.76
CA ALA A 43 3.14 -3.18 3.56
C ALA A 43 3.50 -2.69 4.98
N GLU A 44 4.04 -1.48 5.10
CA GLU A 44 4.37 -0.88 6.41
C GLU A 44 3.11 -0.60 7.24
N PHE A 45 2.06 -0.05 6.62
CA PHE A 45 0.78 0.16 7.29
C PHE A 45 0.17 -1.13 7.83
N ASN A 46 0.20 -2.21 7.03
CA ASN A 46 -0.32 -3.51 7.44
C ASN A 46 0.45 -4.10 8.61
N ALA A 47 1.78 -4.02 8.57
CA ALA A 47 2.63 -4.52 9.64
C ALA A 47 2.32 -3.84 10.98
N GLU A 48 2.09 -2.52 10.98
CA GLU A 48 1.81 -1.78 12.21
C GLU A 48 0.36 -1.86 12.66
N ALA A 49 -0.60 -1.96 11.72
CA ALA A 49 -1.97 -2.33 12.06
C ALA A 49 -1.99 -3.66 12.81
N TYR A 50 -1.34 -4.70 12.25
CA TYR A 50 -1.25 -6.00 12.89
C TYR A 50 -0.52 -5.96 14.24
N GLY A 51 0.60 -5.24 14.30
CA GLY A 51 1.41 -5.08 15.51
C GLY A 51 0.65 -4.46 16.68
N ASN A 52 -0.12 -3.40 16.42
CA ASN A 52 -0.92 -2.69 17.42
C ASN A 52 -2.10 -3.51 17.94
N LEU A 53 -2.63 -4.41 17.13
CA LEU A 53 -3.92 -5.03 17.38
C LEU A 53 -3.81 -6.52 17.73
N ARG A 54 -2.59 -7.07 17.77
CA ARG A 54 -2.32 -8.40 18.37
C ARG A 54 -2.82 -8.52 19.82
N THR A 55 -2.97 -7.39 20.52
CA THR A 55 -3.44 -7.27 21.90
C THR A 55 -4.95 -7.03 22.02
N ALA A 56 -5.65 -6.76 20.90
CA ALA A 56 -7.10 -6.60 20.86
C ALA A 56 -7.83 -7.95 21.02
N SER A 57 -9.04 -7.93 21.59
CA SER A 57 -9.83 -9.12 21.89
C SER A 57 -11.31 -8.91 21.57
N GLY A 58 -12.00 -9.97 21.12
CA GLY A 58 -13.42 -9.91 20.77
C GLY A 58 -13.65 -9.42 19.34
N ASP A 59 -14.79 -8.77 19.10
CA ASP A 59 -15.25 -8.32 17.78
C ASP A 59 -14.25 -7.39 17.06
N GLU A 60 -13.45 -6.64 17.83
CA GLU A 60 -12.39 -5.76 17.31
C GLU A 60 -11.27 -6.54 16.60
N ARG A 61 -11.07 -7.83 16.94
CA ARG A 61 -10.07 -8.68 16.29
C ARG A 61 -10.56 -9.28 14.98
N GLU A 62 -11.83 -9.67 14.89
CA GLU A 62 -12.41 -10.18 13.64
C GLU A 62 -12.50 -9.10 12.57
N GLU A 63 -12.89 -7.88 12.96
CA GLU A 63 -12.89 -6.75 12.02
C GLU A 63 -11.48 -6.38 11.58
N LEU A 64 -10.49 -6.60 12.45
CA LEU A 64 -9.11 -6.41 12.08
C LEU A 64 -8.56 -7.46 11.14
N ASP A 65 -8.85 -8.73 11.38
CA ASP A 65 -8.43 -9.82 10.50
C ASP A 65 -9.02 -9.58 9.10
N ARG A 66 -10.28 -9.14 9.01
CA ARG A 66 -10.89 -8.70 7.74
C ARG A 66 -10.17 -7.52 7.10
N LEU A 67 -9.82 -6.50 7.88
CA LEU A 67 -9.09 -5.33 7.37
C LEU A 67 -7.70 -5.73 6.88
N THR A 68 -7.02 -6.64 7.58
CA THR A 68 -5.69 -7.15 7.23
C THR A 68 -5.72 -7.94 5.93
N ASP A 69 -6.68 -8.85 5.76
CA ASP A 69 -6.85 -9.62 4.50
C ASP A 69 -7.07 -8.69 3.29
N LEU A 70 -7.86 -7.64 3.48
CA LEU A 70 -8.16 -6.66 2.43
C LEU A 70 -6.91 -5.84 2.08
N THR A 71 -6.16 -5.40 3.08
CA THR A 71 -4.98 -4.58 2.85
C THR A 71 -3.75 -5.38 2.39
N GLU A 72 -3.65 -6.67 2.72
CA GLU A 72 -2.68 -7.58 2.10
C GLU A 72 -2.95 -7.75 0.62
N SER A 73 -4.20 -8.05 0.24
CA SER A 73 -4.62 -8.15 -1.16
C SER A 73 -4.34 -6.86 -1.95
N LEU A 74 -4.52 -5.71 -1.30
CA LEU A 74 -4.21 -4.40 -1.88
C LEU A 74 -2.69 -4.20 -2.07
N SER A 75 -1.88 -4.59 -1.09
CA SER A 75 -0.42 -4.53 -1.16
C SER A 75 0.15 -5.45 -2.26
N GLU A 76 -0.43 -6.64 -2.42
CA GLU A 76 -0.10 -7.56 -3.52
C GLU A 76 -0.42 -6.93 -4.87
N LEU A 77 -1.61 -6.34 -5.03
CA LEU A 77 -1.99 -5.65 -6.27
C LEU A 77 -1.02 -4.52 -6.62
N TRP A 78 -0.62 -3.69 -5.65
CA TRP A 78 0.36 -2.62 -5.89
C TRP A 78 1.72 -3.16 -6.30
N SER A 79 2.15 -4.28 -5.70
CA SER A 79 3.38 -4.97 -6.04
C SER A 79 3.32 -5.55 -7.46
N ASP A 80 2.19 -6.16 -7.84
CA ASP A 80 1.95 -6.70 -9.17
C ASP A 80 1.94 -5.59 -10.23
N MET A 81 1.32 -4.45 -9.94
CA MET A 81 1.34 -3.28 -10.82
C MET A 81 2.77 -2.74 -11.00
N HIS A 82 3.54 -2.64 -9.92
CA HIS A 82 4.95 -2.26 -9.97
C HIS A 82 5.76 -3.24 -10.85
N ALA A 83 5.62 -4.55 -10.62
CA ALA A 83 6.29 -5.58 -11.38
C ALA A 83 5.87 -5.57 -12.86
N ALA A 84 4.59 -5.36 -13.16
CA ALA A 84 4.09 -5.23 -14.51
C ALA A 84 4.71 -4.02 -15.22
N TYR A 85 4.85 -2.88 -14.54
CA TYR A 85 5.54 -1.72 -15.12
C TYR A 85 7.00 -2.00 -15.44
N LEU A 86 7.72 -2.72 -14.58
CA LEU A 86 9.12 -3.10 -14.81
C LEU A 86 9.29 -4.16 -15.92
N GLY A 87 8.41 -5.16 -15.99
CA GLY A 87 8.54 -6.33 -16.86
C GLY A 87 8.24 -6.10 -18.36
N GLN A 88 7.73 -4.93 -18.75
CA GLN A 88 7.54 -4.57 -20.17
C GLN A 88 8.52 -3.50 -20.66
N GLN A 89 9.71 -3.37 -20.06
CA GLN A 89 10.75 -2.58 -20.72
C GLN A 89 11.14 -3.27 -22.04
N PRO A 90 10.96 -2.61 -23.21
CA PRO A 90 11.49 -3.15 -24.45
C PRO A 90 13.02 -3.16 -24.34
N SER A 91 13.60 -4.33 -24.63
CA SER A 91 15.04 -4.54 -24.81
C SER A 91 15.62 -3.61 -25.87
#